data_AF-A0A6I6MV37-F1
#
_entry.id   AF-A0A6I6MV37-F1
#
_cell.length_a   1.000
_cell.length_b   1.000
_cell.length_c   1.000
_cell.angle_alpha   90.00
_cell.angle_beta   90.00
_cell.angle_gamma   90.00
#
_symmetry.space_group_name_H-M   'P 1'
#
loop_
_entity.id
_entity.type
_entity.pdbx_description
1 polymer ?
#
loop_
_entity_poly.entity_id
_entity_poly.type
_entity_poly.pdbx_seq_one_letter_code
_entity_poly.pdbx_strand_id
1 'polypeptide(L)'
;MSTGHSPQGSRPEPTVAPQTPAPCTPADDTTAAQQEATKSELLRLYWFIHVRLRQNHSSEGDWERLGRMTGRGEAAIELGRLDAARTEFERLREMAQQWSDHPEYRQAVEGQA
;
A
#
# COMPACT_ATOMS: atom_id res chain seq x y z
N MET A 1 63.27 -43.09 17.49
CA MET A 1 63.19 -41.76 16.86
C MET A 1 62.84 -41.93 15.40
N SER A 2 61.59 -41.66 14.99
CA SER A 2 61.21 -41.28 13.63
C SER A 2 59.73 -40.89 13.62
N THR A 3 59.51 -39.67 13.15
CA THR A 3 58.33 -38.83 13.33
C THR A 3 57.27 -39.17 12.27
N GLY A 4 56.00 -39.25 12.70
CA GLY A 4 54.87 -39.40 11.78
C GLY A 4 54.76 -38.21 10.82
N HIS A 5 54.33 -38.48 9.60
CA HIS A 5 53.90 -37.48 8.63
C HIS A 5 52.59 -37.95 8.00
N SER A 6 51.50 -37.28 8.33
CA SER A 6 50.25 -37.30 7.57
C SER A 6 50.24 -36.08 6.64
N PRO A 7 50.20 -36.21 5.31
CA PRO A 7 49.86 -35.08 4.46
C PRO A 7 48.35 -34.88 4.46
N GLN A 8 47.91 -33.72 4.96
CA GLN A 8 46.54 -33.23 4.81
C GLN A 8 46.28 -33.00 3.33
N GLY A 9 45.39 -33.81 2.74
CA GLY A 9 44.83 -33.52 1.43
C GLY A 9 43.84 -32.37 1.56
N SER A 10 44.23 -31.18 1.12
CA SER A 10 43.31 -30.05 0.98
C SER A 10 42.24 -30.41 -0.05
N ARG A 11 40.98 -30.51 0.39
CA ARG A 11 39.82 -30.56 -0.49
C ARG A 11 39.69 -29.19 -1.16
N PRO A 12 39.67 -29.07 -2.50
CA PRO A 12 39.37 -27.78 -3.12
C PRO A 12 37.93 -27.38 -2.75
N GLU A 13 37.77 -26.13 -2.31
CA GLU A 13 36.47 -25.52 -2.06
C GLU A 13 35.57 -25.68 -3.30
N PRO A 14 34.26 -25.93 -3.15
CA PRO A 14 33.35 -25.87 -4.29
C PRO A 14 33.39 -24.43 -4.82
N THR A 15 33.88 -24.25 -6.04
CA THR A 15 33.76 -23.00 -6.79
C THR A 15 32.27 -22.71 -6.93
N VAL A 16 31.74 -21.86 -6.05
CA VAL A 16 30.42 -21.28 -6.20
C VAL A 16 30.49 -20.42 -7.45
N ALA A 17 29.90 -20.91 -8.54
CA ALA A 17 29.70 -20.11 -9.73
C ALA A 17 29.02 -18.79 -9.33
N PRO A 18 29.41 -17.64 -9.90
CA PRO A 18 28.66 -16.40 -9.67
C PRO A 18 27.21 -16.68 -10.05
N GLN A 19 26.30 -16.51 -9.08
CA GLN A 19 24.88 -16.63 -9.34
C GLN A 19 24.56 -15.61 -10.42
N THR A 20 24.27 -16.07 -11.64
CA THR A 20 23.69 -15.24 -12.68
C THR A 20 22.47 -14.57 -12.03
N PRO A 21 22.42 -13.24 -11.89
CA PRO A 21 21.22 -12.60 -11.38
C PRO A 21 20.10 -13.02 -12.33
N ALA A 22 19.12 -13.74 -11.79
CA ALA A 22 17.91 -14.05 -12.52
C ALA A 22 17.41 -12.74 -13.15
N PRO A 23 16.94 -12.74 -14.41
CA PRO A 23 16.39 -11.55 -15.02
C PRO A 23 15.36 -11.02 -14.04
N CYS A 24 15.62 -9.81 -13.54
CA CYS A 24 14.73 -9.14 -12.60
C CYS A 24 13.32 -9.27 -13.16
N THR A 25 12.48 -10.06 -12.47
CA THR A 25 11.04 -9.85 -12.56
C THR A 25 10.82 -8.34 -12.49
N PRO A 26 10.03 -7.74 -13.39
CA PRO A 26 9.74 -6.32 -13.28
C PRO A 26 9.25 -6.14 -11.84
N ALA A 27 10.05 -5.42 -11.05
CA ALA A 27 9.63 -5.00 -9.73
C ALA A 27 8.30 -4.29 -9.99
N ASP A 28 7.27 -4.67 -9.26
CA ASP A 28 6.02 -3.93 -9.20
C ASP A 28 6.40 -2.44 -9.16
N ASP A 29 6.23 -1.72 -10.28
CA ASP A 29 6.79 -0.37 -10.50
C ASP A 29 6.14 0.67 -9.57
N THR A 30 5.33 0.21 -8.62
CA THR A 30 4.80 0.98 -7.53
C THR A 30 5.91 1.33 -6.53
N THR A 31 6.44 2.53 -6.67
CA THR A 31 7.42 3.07 -5.72
C THR A 31 6.77 3.29 -4.34
N ALA A 32 7.55 3.15 -3.26
CA ALA A 32 7.08 3.45 -1.90
C ALA A 32 6.46 4.86 -1.78
N ALA A 33 6.98 5.83 -2.54
CA ALA A 33 6.44 7.18 -2.63
C ALA A 33 5.01 7.20 -3.21
N GLN A 34 4.72 6.39 -4.23
CA GLN A 34 3.36 6.27 -4.77
C GLN A 34 2.42 5.61 -3.78
N GLN A 35 2.86 4.59 -3.04
CA GLN A 35 2.06 3.98 -1.98
C GLN A 35 1.73 4.98 -0.88
N GLU A 36 2.71 5.77 -0.44
CA GLU A 36 2.52 6.80 0.59
C GLU A 36 1.59 7.92 0.13
N ALA A 37 1.72 8.38 -1.12
CA ALA A 37 0.81 9.35 -1.71
C ALA A 37 -0.63 8.80 -1.77
N THR A 38 -0.78 7.56 -2.21
CA THR A 38 -2.08 6.87 -2.31
C THR A 38 -2.70 6.70 -0.92
N LYS A 39 -1.91 6.31 0.09
CA LYS A 39 -2.36 6.21 1.49
C LYS A 39 -2.77 7.56 2.07
N SER A 40 -2.01 8.61 1.76
CA SER A 40 -2.34 9.97 2.19
C SER A 40 -3.68 10.45 1.61
N GLU A 41 -3.97 10.11 0.36
CA GLU A 41 -5.26 10.40 -0.28
C GLU A 41 -6.41 9.63 0.38
N LEU A 42 -6.24 8.32 0.61
CA LEU A 42 -7.22 7.48 1.31
C LEU A 42 -7.61 8.07 2.66
N LEU A 43 -6.61 8.42 3.47
CA LEU A 43 -6.81 8.95 4.82
C LEU A 43 -7.55 10.29 4.79
N ARG A 44 -7.27 11.15 3.79
CA ARG A 44 -7.94 12.44 3.63
C ARG A 44 -9.44 12.26 3.36
N LEU A 45 -9.78 11.41 2.39
CA LEU A 45 -11.18 11.11 2.06
C LEU A 45 -11.89 10.43 3.23
N TYR A 46 -11.25 9.43 3.85
CA TYR A 46 -11.77 8.75 5.03
C TYR A 46 -12.11 9.74 6.13
N TRP A 47 -11.19 10.65 6.47
CA TRP A 47 -11.39 11.57 7.58
C TRP A 47 -12.50 12.58 7.31
N PHE A 48 -12.56 13.13 6.09
CA PHE A 48 -13.66 14.01 5.68
C PHE A 48 -15.02 13.33 5.85
N ILE A 49 -15.18 12.10 5.33
CA ILE A 49 -16.43 11.36 5.42
C ILE A 49 -16.73 10.99 6.87
N HIS A 50 -15.74 10.50 7.62
CA HIS A 50 -15.90 10.12 9.02
C HIS A 50 -16.44 11.27 9.88
N VAL A 51 -15.85 12.47 9.75
CA VAL A 51 -16.31 13.66 10.48
C VAL A 51 -17.74 14.02 10.10
N ARG A 52 -18.10 13.97 8.82
CA ARG A 52 -19.45 14.28 8.36
C ARG A 52 -20.49 13.27 8.80
N LEU A 53 -20.13 11.98 8.78
CA LEU A 53 -21.03 10.93 9.25
C LEU A 53 -21.36 11.12 10.73
N ARG A 54 -20.36 11.52 11.53
CA ARG A 54 -20.52 11.83 12.96
C ARG A 54 -21.42 13.04 13.22
N GLN A 55 -21.38 14.04 12.34
CA GLN A 55 -22.17 15.28 12.49
C GLN A 55 -23.63 15.14 12.03
N ASN A 56 -23.92 14.26 11.07
CA ASN A 56 -25.23 14.18 10.41
C ASN A 56 -26.16 13.05 10.91
N HIS A 57 -25.91 12.48 12.10
CA HIS A 57 -26.71 11.36 12.64
C HIS A 57 -26.85 10.19 11.63
N SER A 58 -25.74 9.81 11.01
CA SER A 58 -25.73 8.81 9.94
C SER A 58 -26.08 7.41 10.44
N SER A 59 -26.54 6.57 9.51
CA SER A 59 -26.97 5.20 9.85
C SER A 59 -25.76 4.29 10.11
N GLU A 60 -25.97 3.20 10.85
CA GLU A 60 -24.94 2.16 11.05
C GLU A 60 -24.39 1.64 9.71
N GLY A 61 -25.27 1.47 8.71
CA GLY A 61 -24.88 1.05 7.36
C GLY A 61 -23.93 2.04 6.64
N ASP A 62 -23.98 3.34 6.94
CA ASP A 62 -23.04 4.31 6.38
C ASP A 62 -21.63 4.12 6.96
N TRP A 63 -21.54 3.82 8.25
CA TRP A 63 -20.28 3.52 8.93
C TRP A 63 -19.68 2.20 8.44
N GLU A 64 -20.49 1.16 8.30
CA GLU A 64 -20.05 -0.12 7.72
C GLU A 64 -19.55 0.04 6.29
N ARG A 65 -20.27 0.84 5.48
CA ARG A 65 -19.89 1.12 4.10
C ARG A 65 -18.56 1.88 4.05
N LEU A 66 -18.38 2.93 4.86
CA LEU A 66 -17.10 3.65 4.97
C LEU A 66 -15.96 2.70 5.35
N GLY A 67 -16.13 1.94 6.44
CA GLY A 67 -15.11 1.01 6.93
C GLY A 67 -14.71 -0.04 5.90
N ARG A 68 -15.68 -0.59 5.16
CA ARG A 68 -15.43 -1.59 4.11
C ARG A 68 -14.60 -1.01 2.96
N MET A 69 -14.94 0.17 2.46
CA MET A 69 -14.22 0.81 1.35
C MET A 69 -12.80 1.20 1.77
N THR A 70 -12.66 1.80 2.95
CA THR A 70 -11.34 2.18 3.48
C THR A 70 -10.46 0.95 3.72
N GLY A 71 -10.98 -0.12 4.32
CA GLY A 71 -10.22 -1.34 4.56
C GLY A 71 -9.78 -2.04 3.27
N ARG A 72 -10.64 -2.07 2.24
CA ARG A 72 -10.26 -2.61 0.92
C ARG A 72 -9.21 -1.73 0.22
N GLY A 73 -9.36 -0.41 0.32
CA GLY A 73 -8.39 0.54 -0.21
C GLY A 73 -7.01 0.38 0.44
N GLU A 74 -6.96 0.28 1.77
CA GLU A 74 -5.70 0.07 2.52
C GLU A 74 -5.04 -1.25 2.13
N ALA A 75 -5.79 -2.36 2.12
CA ALA A 75 -5.26 -3.66 1.71
C ALA A 75 -4.75 -3.64 0.26
N ALA A 76 -5.41 -2.93 -0.65
CA ALA A 76 -4.96 -2.80 -2.03
C ALA A 76 -3.64 -2.02 -2.13
N ILE A 77 -3.46 -0.96 -1.33
CA ILE A 77 -2.20 -0.18 -1.28
C ILE A 77 -1.06 -1.05 -0.74
N GLU A 78 -1.28 -1.77 0.37
CA GLU A 78 -0.26 -2.64 0.97
C GLU A 78 0.19 -3.77 0.03
N LEU A 79 -0.71 -4.23 -0.84
CA LEU A 79 -0.42 -5.24 -1.86
C LEU A 79 0.15 -4.65 -3.17
N GLY A 80 0.42 -3.34 -3.25
CA GLY A 80 0.90 -2.67 -4.46
C GLY A 80 -0.15 -2.52 -5.57
N ARG A 81 -1.41 -2.87 -5.32
CA ARG A 81 -2.50 -2.87 -6.30
C ARG A 81 -3.17 -1.50 -6.38
N LEU A 82 -2.43 -0.49 -6.88
CA LEU A 82 -2.92 0.89 -6.90
C LEU A 82 -4.20 1.08 -7.73
N ASP A 83 -4.40 0.34 -8.83
CA ASP A 83 -5.66 0.41 -9.59
C ASP A 83 -6.88 -0.06 -8.79
N ALA A 84 -6.71 -1.11 -7.98
CA ALA A 84 -7.77 -1.56 -7.09
C ALA A 84 -8.03 -0.54 -5.97
N ALA A 85 -6.98 0.09 -5.44
CA ALA A 85 -7.12 1.18 -4.46
C ALA A 85 -7.89 2.36 -5.06
N ARG A 86 -7.57 2.78 -6.29
CA ARG A 86 -8.28 3.84 -7.02
C ARG A 86 -9.77 3.57 -7.16
N THR A 87 -10.16 2.33 -7.47
CA THR A 87 -11.58 1.95 -7.56
C THR A 87 -12.31 2.19 -6.23
N GLU A 88 -11.67 1.87 -5.09
CA GLU A 88 -12.28 2.15 -3.78
C GLU A 88 -12.28 3.65 -3.46
N PHE A 89 -11.33 4.43 -3.98
CA PHE A 89 -11.29 5.87 -3.81
C PHE A 89 -12.39 6.57 -4.58
N GLU A 90 -12.71 6.11 -5.78
CA GLU A 90 -13.86 6.61 -6.54
C GLU A 90 -15.15 6.44 -5.74
N ARG A 91 -15.33 5.27 -5.10
CA ARG A 91 -16.49 5.03 -4.24
C ARG A 91 -16.51 5.91 -2.98
N LEU A 92 -15.34 6.19 -2.39
CA LEU A 92 -15.22 7.15 -1.28
C LEU A 92 -15.57 8.56 -1.75
N ARG A 93 -15.12 8.98 -2.94
CA ARG A 93 -15.50 10.27 -3.55
C ARG A 93 -17.00 10.35 -3.81
N GLU A 94 -17.61 9.32 -4.36
CA GLU A 94 -19.06 9.22 -4.54
C GLU A 94 -19.81 9.36 -3.21
N MET A 95 -19.31 8.73 -2.14
CA MET A 95 -19.88 8.90 -0.81
C MET A 95 -19.70 10.34 -0.30
N ALA A 96 -18.55 10.96 -0.55
CA ALA A 96 -18.26 12.33 -0.16
C ALA A 96 -19.10 13.38 -0.92
N GLN A 97 -19.60 13.07 -2.13
CA GLN A 97 -20.43 13.99 -2.94
C GLN A 97 -21.70 14.46 -2.21
N GLN A 98 -22.18 13.69 -1.23
CA GLN A 98 -23.29 14.06 -0.36
C GLN A 98 -23.04 15.38 0.39
N TRP A 99 -21.77 15.75 0.59
CA TRP A 99 -21.35 17.00 1.22
C TRP A 99 -20.56 17.90 0.26
N SER A 100 -20.89 17.85 -1.03
CA SER A 100 -20.22 18.65 -2.08
C SER A 100 -20.31 20.17 -1.86
N ASP A 101 -21.34 20.64 -1.15
CA ASP A 101 -21.50 22.05 -0.76
C ASP A 101 -20.58 22.47 0.39
N HIS A 102 -19.98 21.51 1.11
CA HIS A 102 -19.14 21.82 2.26
C HIS A 102 -17.80 22.43 1.81
N PRO A 103 -17.29 23.52 2.44
CA PRO A 103 -16.05 24.19 2.01
C PRO A 103 -14.82 23.27 1.95
N GLU A 104 -14.76 22.28 2.84
CA GLU A 104 -13.67 21.29 2.93
C GLU A 104 -13.76 20.17 1.88
N TYR A 105 -14.89 20.01 1.18
CA TYR A 105 -15.09 18.93 0.20
C TYR A 105 -14.04 18.98 -0.91
N ARG A 106 -13.80 20.17 -1.45
CA ARG A 106 -12.84 20.39 -2.53
C ARG A 106 -11.44 19.92 -2.12
N GLN A 107 -10.99 20.33 -0.94
CA GLN A 107 -9.70 19.91 -0.38
C GLN A 107 -9.63 18.39 -0.16
N ALA A 108 -10.73 17.77 0.28
CA ALA A 108 -10.78 16.33 0.53
C ALA A 108 -10.64 15.51 -0.77
N VAL A 109 -11.26 15.96 -1.86
CA VAL A 109 -11.36 15.21 -3.13
C VAL A 109 -10.18 15.47 -4.09
N GLU A 110 -9.73 16.72 -4.18
CA GLU A 110 -8.68 17.13 -5.13
C GLU A 110 -7.27 16.96 -4.52
N GLY A 111 -7.16 16.95 -3.19
CA GLY A 111 -5.87 17.05 -2.51
C GLY A 111 -5.20 18.41 -2.72
N GLN A 112 -4.26 18.76 -1.84
CA GLN A 112 -3.45 19.95 -2.08
C GLN A 112 -2.51 19.65 -3.24
N ALA A 113 -2.76 20.30 -4.38
CA ALA A 113 -1.81 20.37 -5.49
C ALA A 113 -0.50 21.04 -5.06
#